data_AF-A0A5J6SJW2-F1
#
_entry.id   AF-A0A5J6SJW2-F1
#
_cell.length_a   1.000
_cell.length_b   1.000
_cell.length_c   1.000
_cell.angle_alpha   90.00
_cell.angle_beta   90.00
_cell.angle_gamma   90.00
#
_symmetry.space_group_name_H-M   'P 1'
#
loop_
_entity.id
_entity.type
_entity.pdbx_description
1 polymer ?
#
loop_
_entity_poly.entity_id
_entity_poly.type
_entity_poly.pdbx_seq_one_letter_code
_entity_poly.pdbx_strand_id
1 'polypeptide(L)'
;MPFNEHIREYREQLDITQIEAADLLGIDHSALSKYELGKLEIPILLLPKLRRVYAIPRDKFMDMLEDTRQKSNNPGLEARENKSRYITAFQSQLKLELYDLKDFRYLLNRLNSLETKDAESLLMKIKKIDDI
;
A
#
# COMPACT_ATOMS: atom_id res chain seq x y z
N MET A 1 -8.42 1.84 -10.02
CA MET A 1 -8.36 2.38 -11.40
C MET A 1 -6.97 2.03 -11.94
N PRO A 2 -6.79 1.53 -13.17
CA PRO A 2 -5.45 1.12 -13.61
C PRO A 2 -4.52 2.34 -13.67
N PHE A 3 -3.23 2.12 -13.43
CA PHE A 3 -2.23 3.19 -13.31
C PHE A 3 -2.26 4.20 -14.48
N ASN A 4 -2.49 3.73 -15.71
CA ASN A 4 -2.60 4.58 -16.90
C ASN A 4 -3.78 5.56 -16.87
N GLU A 5 -4.91 5.17 -16.29
CA GLU A 5 -6.07 6.05 -16.16
C GLU A 5 -5.78 7.18 -15.16
N HIS A 6 -5.12 6.86 -14.02
CA HIS A 6 -4.69 7.89 -13.07
C HIS A 6 -3.73 8.90 -13.72
N ILE A 7 -2.78 8.45 -14.53
CA ILE A 7 -1.84 9.34 -15.26
C ILE A 7 -2.60 10.30 -16.18
N ARG A 8 -3.63 9.82 -16.88
CA ARG A 8 -4.48 10.66 -17.72
C ARG A 8 -5.27 11.68 -16.90
N GLU A 9 -5.87 11.26 -15.79
CA GLU A 9 -6.64 12.16 -14.92
C GLU A 9 -5.79 13.29 -14.37
N TYR A 10 -4.56 13.00 -13.92
CA TYR A 10 -3.63 14.03 -13.45
C TYR A 10 -3.27 15.02 -14.55
N ARG A 11 -3.07 14.56 -15.79
CA ARG A 11 -2.84 15.45 -16.94
C ARG A 11 -4.05 16.37 -17.17
N GLU A 12 -5.26 15.82 -17.13
CA GLU A 12 -6.50 16.58 -17.32
C GLU A 12 -6.76 17.57 -16.18
N GLN A 13 -6.42 17.23 -14.93
CA GLN A 13 -6.50 18.15 -13.78
C GLN A 13 -5.53 19.33 -13.88
N LEU A 14 -4.41 19.14 -14.58
CA LEU A 14 -3.45 20.20 -14.86
C LEU A 14 -3.82 21.04 -16.09
N ASP A 15 -4.91 20.69 -16.79
CA ASP A 15 -5.40 21.36 -18.00
C ASP A 15 -4.35 21.46 -19.12
N ILE A 16 -3.50 20.44 -19.25
CA ILE A 16 -2.48 20.36 -20.30
C ILE A 16 -2.83 19.29 -21.35
N THR A 17 -2.47 19.56 -22.60
CA THR A 17 -2.68 18.64 -23.72
C THR A 17 -1.71 17.46 -23.67
N GLN A 18 -2.03 16.38 -24.40
CA GLN A 18 -1.11 15.25 -24.56
C GLN A 18 0.21 15.66 -25.24
N ILE A 19 0.18 16.65 -26.15
CA ILE A 19 1.39 17.12 -26.84
C ILE A 19 2.32 17.81 -25.84
N GLU A 20 1.79 18.77 -25.08
CA GLU A 20 2.56 19.49 -24.05
C GLU A 20 3.12 18.55 -22.98
N ALA A 21 2.29 17.60 -22.51
CA ALA A 21 2.73 16.60 -21.55
C ALA A 21 3.85 15.70 -22.11
N ALA A 22 3.77 15.29 -23.38
CA ALA A 22 4.79 14.47 -24.03
C ALA A 22 6.11 15.24 -24.15
N ASP A 23 6.07 16.53 -24.49
CA ASP A 23 7.23 17.41 -24.55
C ASP A 23 7.90 17.56 -23.18
N LEU A 24 7.12 17.82 -22.12
CA LEU A 24 7.61 17.88 -20.74
C LEU A 24 8.23 16.56 -20.28
N LEU A 25 7.63 15.44 -20.68
CA LEU A 25 8.11 14.09 -20.42
C LEU A 25 9.27 13.67 -21.33
N GLY A 26 9.59 14.43 -22.38
CA GLY A 26 10.62 14.11 -23.35
C GLY A 26 10.38 12.77 -24.06
N ILE A 27 9.13 12.49 -24.39
CA ILE A 27 8.70 11.27 -25.08
C ILE A 27 7.89 11.64 -26.33
N ASP A 28 7.68 10.66 -27.20
CA ASP A 28 6.81 10.85 -28.36
C ASP A 28 5.33 10.97 -27.94
N HIS A 29 4.59 11.88 -28.57
CA HIS A 29 3.16 12.08 -28.32
C HIS A 29 2.33 10.79 -28.51
N SER A 30 2.66 9.97 -29.53
CA SER A 30 1.96 8.70 -29.75
C SER A 30 2.26 7.69 -28.65
N ALA A 31 3.44 7.75 -28.02
CA ALA A 31 3.77 6.92 -26.88
C ALA A 31 2.92 7.30 -25.67
N LEU A 32 2.80 8.60 -25.35
CA LEU A 32 1.94 9.08 -24.27
C LEU A 32 0.48 8.66 -24.48
N SER A 33 -0.05 8.83 -25.69
CA SER A 33 -1.41 8.41 -26.03
C SER A 33 -1.63 6.91 -25.78
N LYS A 34 -0.67 6.06 -26.20
CA LYS A 34 -0.74 4.61 -25.96
C LYS A 34 -0.60 4.25 -24.48
N TYR A 35 0.21 4.98 -23.73
CA TYR A 35 0.33 4.82 -22.28
C TYR A 35 -0.99 5.12 -21.59
N GLU A 36 -1.61 6.28 -21.82
CA GLU A 36 -2.87 6.68 -21.19
C GLU A 36 -4.03 5.73 -21.53
N LEU A 37 -4.02 5.15 -22.74
CA LEU A 37 -5.00 4.14 -23.17
C LEU A 37 -4.71 2.71 -22.65
N GLY A 38 -3.58 2.49 -21.97
CA GLY A 38 -3.16 1.16 -21.51
C GLY A 38 -2.78 0.21 -22.64
N LYS A 39 -2.52 0.72 -23.85
CA LYS A 39 -2.11 -0.07 -25.02
C LYS A 39 -0.60 -0.33 -25.08
N LEU A 40 0.17 0.39 -24.27
CA LEU A 40 1.60 0.24 -24.12
C LEU A 40 1.96 0.35 -22.64
N GLU A 41 2.89 -0.47 -22.17
CA GLU A 41 3.37 -0.41 -20.79
C GLU A 41 4.27 0.81 -20.58
N ILE A 42 4.08 1.50 -19.45
CA ILE A 42 4.90 2.64 -19.06
C ILE A 42 6.26 2.14 -18.55
N PRO A 43 7.39 2.56 -19.13
CA PRO A 43 8.70 2.16 -18.65
C PRO A 43 8.95 2.59 -17.20
N ILE A 44 9.51 1.72 -16.37
CA ILE A 44 9.82 2.02 -14.96
C ILE A 44 10.69 3.27 -14.79
N LEU A 45 11.60 3.50 -15.74
CA LEU A 45 12.49 4.67 -15.77
C LEU A 45 11.74 6.00 -16.00
N LEU A 46 10.51 5.95 -16.54
CA LEU A 46 9.68 7.12 -16.78
C LEU A 46 8.88 7.55 -15.54
N LEU A 47 8.66 6.64 -14.58
CA LEU A 47 7.85 6.89 -13.38
C LEU A 47 8.34 8.08 -12.53
N PRO A 48 9.65 8.25 -12.25
CA PRO A 48 10.13 9.42 -11.51
C PRO A 48 9.90 10.74 -12.25
N LYS A 49 9.86 10.70 -13.59
CA LYS A 49 9.62 11.89 -14.42
C LYS A 49 8.12 12.23 -14.43
N LEU A 50 7.25 11.24 -14.61
CA LEU A 50 5.79 11.40 -14.51
C LEU A 50 5.38 12.04 -13.18
N ARG A 51 5.85 11.49 -12.06
CA ARG A 51 5.54 12.04 -10.72
C ARG A 51 5.96 13.51 -10.59
N ARG A 52 7.12 13.88 -11.14
CA ARG A 52 7.63 15.26 -11.08
C ARG A 52 6.85 16.21 -11.99
N VAL A 53 6.65 15.84 -13.25
CA VAL A 53 5.97 16.68 -14.25
C VAL A 53 4.52 16.92 -13.84
N TYR A 54 3.84 15.89 -13.33
CA TYR A 54 2.45 16.00 -12.90
C TYR A 54 2.29 16.42 -11.43
N ALA A 55 3.38 16.80 -10.76
CA ALA A 55 3.40 17.24 -9.37
C ALA A 55 2.64 16.31 -8.39
N ILE A 56 2.68 14.99 -8.65
CA ILE A 56 1.92 14.01 -7.87
C ILE A 56 2.61 13.83 -6.49
N PRO A 57 1.87 13.96 -5.37
CA PRO A 57 2.40 13.66 -4.04
C PRO A 57 2.95 12.24 -3.97
N ARG A 58 4.04 12.04 -3.22
CA ARG A 58 4.72 10.73 -3.12
C ARG A 58 3.76 9.63 -2.73
N ASP A 59 3.03 9.80 -1.64
CA ASP A 59 2.18 8.76 -1.07
C ASP A 59 1.06 8.41 -2.04
N LYS A 60 0.43 9.42 -2.64
CA LYS A 60 -0.57 9.24 -3.68
C LYS A 60 -0.05 8.50 -4.91
N PHE A 61 1.18 8.78 -5.33
CA PHE A 61 1.81 8.07 -6.44
C PHE A 61 2.10 6.60 -6.10
N MET A 62 2.47 6.31 -4.85
CA MET A 62 2.62 4.93 -4.37
C MET A 62 1.28 4.21 -4.37
N ASP A 63 0.21 4.85 -3.88
CA ASP A 63 -1.14 4.28 -3.91
C ASP A 63 -1.59 3.94 -5.34
N MET A 64 -1.26 4.79 -6.31
CA MET A 64 -1.56 4.55 -7.74
C MET A 64 -0.81 3.34 -8.30
N LEU A 65 0.43 3.10 -7.86
CA LEU A 65 1.24 1.94 -8.26
C LEU A 65 0.78 0.66 -7.55
N GLU A 66 0.27 0.80 -6.34
CA GLU A 66 -0.22 -0.28 -5.49
C GLU A 66 -1.66 -0.70 -5.83
N ASP A 67 -2.37 -0.01 -6.73
CA ASP A 67 -3.77 -0.29 -7.15
C ASP A 67 -3.90 -1.77 -7.61
N THR A 68 -4.25 -2.61 -6.64
CA THR A 68 -4.25 -4.06 -6.70
C THR A 68 -5.34 -4.56 -7.64
N ARG A 69 -4.99 -4.73 -8.91
CA ARG A 69 -5.53 -5.85 -9.70
C ARG A 69 -4.40 -6.82 -10.00
N GLN A 70 -3.87 -7.46 -8.96
CA GLN A 70 -3.40 -8.81 -9.18
C GLN A 70 -4.64 -9.64 -9.50
N LYS A 71 -4.86 -9.96 -10.77
CA LYS A 71 -5.50 -11.24 -11.07
C LYS A 71 -4.49 -12.31 -10.67
N SER A 72 -4.38 -12.59 -9.38
CA SER A 72 -3.62 -13.74 -8.91
C SER A 72 -4.35 -14.98 -9.34
N ASN A 73 -3.62 -15.88 -10.00
CA ASN A 73 -4.11 -17.22 -10.31
C ASN A 73 -4.24 -18.11 -9.04
N ASN A 74 -4.10 -17.56 -7.81
CA ASN A 74 -4.28 -18.33 -6.57
C ASN A 74 -4.65 -17.44 -5.34
N PRO A 75 -5.96 -17.30 -5.03
CA PRO A 75 -6.48 -16.51 -3.90
C PRO A 75 -5.95 -16.94 -2.52
N GLY A 76 -5.50 -18.19 -2.36
CA GLY A 76 -5.03 -18.71 -1.08
C GLY A 76 -3.66 -18.16 -0.63
N LEU A 77 -2.81 -17.78 -1.58
CA LEU A 77 -1.51 -17.18 -1.29
C LEU A 77 -1.67 -15.70 -0.88
N GLU A 78 -2.54 -14.97 -1.55
CA GLU A 78 -2.83 -13.56 -1.25
C GLU A 78 -3.41 -13.37 0.15
N ALA A 79 -4.35 -14.24 0.58
CA ALA A 79 -4.90 -14.17 1.92
C ALA A 79 -3.83 -14.37 3.02
N ARG A 80 -2.82 -15.21 2.75
CA ARG A 80 -1.70 -15.46 3.68
C ARG A 80 -0.73 -14.29 3.71
N GLU A 81 -0.38 -13.74 2.54
CA GLU A 81 0.52 -12.59 2.44
C GLU A 81 -0.09 -11.32 3.01
N ASN A 82 -1.37 -11.04 2.73
CA ASN A 82 -2.09 -9.90 3.30
C ASN A 82 -2.19 -9.99 4.82
N LYS A 83 -2.48 -11.18 5.37
CA LYS A 83 -2.49 -11.40 6.81
C LYS A 83 -1.10 -11.19 7.42
N SER A 84 -0.04 -11.64 6.75
CA SER A 84 1.34 -11.43 7.20
C SER A 84 1.72 -9.95 7.17
N ARG A 85 1.40 -9.21 6.10
CA ARG A 85 1.66 -7.76 6.00
C ARG A 85 0.91 -6.97 7.06
N TYR A 86 -0.35 -7.31 7.31
CA TYR A 86 -1.16 -6.71 8.37
C TYR A 86 -0.54 -6.93 9.75
N ILE A 87 -0.13 -8.16 10.08
CA ILE A 87 0.50 -8.48 11.36
C ILE A 87 1.84 -7.75 11.51
N THR A 88 2.67 -7.72 10.47
CA THR A 88 3.97 -7.04 10.49
C THR A 88 3.82 -5.52 10.67
N ALA A 89 2.90 -4.90 9.94
CA ALA A 89 2.61 -3.47 10.08
C ALA A 89 2.08 -3.14 11.49
N PHE A 90 1.14 -3.95 11.98
CA PHE A 90 0.57 -3.80 13.32
C PHE A 90 1.63 -3.94 14.44
N GLN A 91 2.52 -4.93 14.32
CA GLN A 91 3.63 -5.13 15.26
C GLN A 91 4.65 -3.99 15.21
N SER A 92 4.89 -3.41 14.04
CA SER A 92 5.80 -2.27 13.87
C SER A 92 5.23 -0.97 14.45
N GLN A 93 3.90 -0.88 14.52
CA GLN A 93 3.16 0.28 15.03
C GLN A 93 2.93 0.23 16.54
N LEU A 94 2.98 -0.96 17.15
CA LEU A 94 3.03 -1.10 18.60
C LEU A 94 4.37 -0.56 19.11
N LYS A 95 4.31 0.54 19.88
CA LYS A 95 5.48 1.27 20.41
C LYS A 95 6.53 0.31 20.97
N LEU A 96 7.76 0.39 20.45
CA LEU A 96 8.95 -0.34 20.91
C LEU A 96 9.13 -0.24 22.44
N GLU A 97 8.70 0.87 23.05
CA GLU A 97 8.71 1.11 24.49
C GLU A 97 7.94 0.04 25.31
N LEU A 98 6.86 -0.54 24.77
CA LEU A 98 6.09 -1.58 25.45
C LEU A 98 6.86 -2.90 25.48
N TYR A 99 7.60 -3.20 24.42
CA TYR A 99 8.48 -4.37 24.38
C TYR A 99 9.57 -4.30 25.44
N ASP A 100 9.90 -3.11 25.97
CA ASP A 100 10.88 -2.95 27.03
C ASP A 100 10.34 -3.17 28.44
N LEU A 101 9.02 -3.17 28.60
CA LEU A 101 8.39 -3.45 29.88
C LEU A 101 8.48 -4.95 30.20
N LYS A 102 9.12 -5.26 31.33
CA LYS A 102 9.28 -6.64 31.82
C LYS A 102 7.95 -7.38 31.92
N ASP A 103 6.91 -6.70 32.40
CA ASP A 103 5.58 -7.26 32.58
C ASP A 103 4.89 -7.56 31.24
N PHE A 104 5.16 -6.77 30.21
CA PHE A 104 4.66 -7.02 28.86
C PHE A 104 5.34 -8.23 28.23
N ARG A 105 6.67 -8.35 28.33
CA ARG A 105 7.39 -9.55 27.88
C ARG A 105 6.92 -10.81 28.62
N TYR A 106 6.69 -10.69 29.93
CA TYR A 106 6.15 -11.78 30.74
C TYR A 106 4.75 -12.20 30.26
N LEU A 107 3.87 -11.23 29.98
CA LEU A 107 2.56 -11.48 29.38
C LEU A 107 2.67 -12.20 28.03
N LEU A 108 3.53 -11.73 27.13
CA LEU A 108 3.73 -12.35 25.81
C LEU A 108 4.20 -13.80 25.92
N ASN A 109 5.17 -14.08 26.81
CA ASN A 109 5.63 -15.44 27.06
C ASN A 109 4.53 -16.32 27.65
N ARG A 110 3.70 -15.78 28.56
CA ARG A 110 2.58 -16.52 29.11
C ARG A 110 1.55 -16.85 28.03
N LEU A 111 1.22 -15.88 27.18
CA LEU A 111 0.31 -16.08 26.03
C LEU A 111 0.82 -17.14 25.06
N ASN A 112 2.12 -17.18 24.79
CA ASN A 112 2.73 -18.19 23.91
C ASN A 112 2.70 -19.62 24.51
N SER A 113 2.44 -19.76 25.80
CA SER A 113 2.36 -21.05 26.52
C SER A 113 0.93 -21.53 26.80
N LEU A 114 -0.09 -20.74 26.42
CA LEU A 114 -1.49 -21.05 26.67
C LEU A 114 -2.10 -21.83 25.51
N GLU A 115 -2.95 -22.80 25.83
CA GLU A 115 -3.81 -23.42 24.82
C GLU A 115 -4.87 -22.41 24.33
N THR A 116 -5.36 -22.61 23.10
CA THR A 116 -6.22 -21.64 22.40
C THR A 116 -7.46 -21.22 23.20
N LYS A 117 -8.05 -22.13 23.98
CA LYS A 117 -9.21 -21.85 24.84
C LYS A 117 -8.89 -20.87 25.97
N ASP A 118 -7.69 -20.94 26.53
CA ASP A 118 -7.30 -20.07 27.64
C ASP A 118 -6.93 -18.67 27.15
N ALA A 119 -6.37 -18.56 25.94
CA ALA A 119 -6.09 -17.28 25.29
C ALA A 119 -7.37 -16.47 25.00
N GLU A 120 -8.44 -17.13 24.55
CA GLU A 120 -9.75 -16.50 24.32
C GLU A 120 -10.38 -15.95 25.61
N SER A 121 -10.30 -16.71 26.71
CA SER A 121 -10.79 -16.27 28.02
C SER A 121 -10.05 -15.02 28.53
N LEU A 122 -8.74 -14.97 28.31
CA LEU A 122 -7.88 -13.86 28.70
C LEU A 122 -8.18 -12.61 27.88
N LEU A 123 -8.36 -12.75 26.56
CA LEU A 123 -8.79 -11.65 25.67
C LEU A 123 -10.16 -11.08 26.07
N MET A 124 -11.11 -11.93 26.47
CA MET A 124 -12.40 -11.45 26.98
C MET A 124 -12.27 -10.62 28.27
N LYS A 125 -11.31 -10.93 29.13
CA LYS A 125 -11.05 -10.15 30.35
C LYS A 125 -10.39 -8.81 30.04
N ILE A 126 -9.47 -8.79 29.08
CA ILE A 126 -8.80 -7.55 28.65
C ILE A 126 -9.78 -6.59 27.95
N LYS A 127 -10.71 -7.10 27.14
CA LYS A 127 -11.79 -6.29 26.52
C LYS A 127 -12.73 -5.59 27.52
N LYS A 128 -12.74 -6.01 28.79
CA LYS A 128 -13.53 -5.37 29.86
C LYS A 128 -12.78 -4.22 30.55
N ILE A 129 -11.56 -3.93 30.13
CA ILE A 129 -10.71 -2.87 30.70
C ILE A 129 -11.02 -1.49 30.05
N ASP A 130 -11.89 -1.43 29.03
CA ASP A 130 -12.29 -0.19 28.34
C ASP A 130 -13.03 0.85 29.23
N ASP A 131 -13.14 0.63 30.55
CA ASP A 131 -13.72 1.54 31.55
C ASP A 131 -12.65 2.26 32.44
N ILE A 132 -11.40 2.44 31.95
CA ILE A 132 -10.32 3.17 32.66
C ILE A 132 -9.86 4.38 31.85
#